data_AF-A0A9X4BWD9-F1
#
_entry.id   AF-A0A9X4BWD9-F1
#
_cell.length_a   1.000
_cell.length_b   1.000
_cell.length_c   1.000
_cell.angle_alpha   90.00
_cell.angle_beta   90.00
_cell.angle_gamma   90.00
#
_symmetry.space_group_name_H-M   'P 1'
#
loop_
_entity.id
_entity.type
_entity.pdbx_description
1 polymer ?
#
loop_
_entity_poly.entity_id
_entity_poly.type
_entity_poly.pdbx_seq_one_letter_code
_entity_poly.pdbx_strand_id
1 'polypeptide(L)'
;MRRSTSRPTSARKRATELPPTEIGWHSLDPTIKPRPYVERTPIPQPRTEPRPPRPGHPRAPHHCTVGYGYYPASDQRIPTLRLRGRWLEQLGFTIGSKLHIRLRDGELVVSVAPTD
;
A
#
# COMPACT_ATOMS: atom_id res chain seq x y z
N MET A 1 -10.34 9.31 -55.15
CA MET A 1 -9.24 8.33 -55.06
C MET A 1 -8.44 8.57 -53.79
N ARG A 2 -8.49 7.66 -52.80
CA ARG A 2 -7.41 7.48 -51.82
C ARG A 2 -7.37 6.02 -51.40
N ARG A 3 -6.15 5.48 -51.48
CA ARG A 3 -5.80 4.06 -51.59
C ARG A 3 -5.84 3.39 -50.21
N SER A 4 -6.58 2.28 -50.11
CA SER A 4 -6.50 1.32 -49.00
C SER A 4 -5.07 0.79 -48.87
N THR A 5 -4.53 0.75 -47.65
CA THR A 5 -3.31 -0.01 -47.36
C THR A 5 -3.59 -0.94 -46.18
N SER A 6 -4.13 -2.11 -46.49
CA SER A 6 -4.16 -3.23 -45.55
C SER A 6 -2.73 -3.74 -45.37
N ARG A 7 -2.19 -3.63 -44.15
CA ARG A 7 -0.97 -4.34 -43.73
C ARG A 7 -1.37 -5.78 -43.39
N PRO A 8 -0.78 -6.82 -43.98
CA PRO A 8 -1.02 -8.18 -43.50
C PRO A 8 -0.28 -8.38 -42.19
N THR A 9 -1.03 -8.58 -41.10
CA THR A 9 -0.48 -9.03 -39.81
C THR A 9 0.08 -10.43 -40.00
N SER A 10 1.39 -10.61 -39.79
CA SER A 10 2.03 -11.93 -39.78
C SER A 10 1.37 -12.81 -38.71
N ALA A 11 0.73 -13.89 -39.13
CA ALA A 11 0.18 -14.89 -38.23
C ALA A 11 1.31 -15.48 -37.37
N ARG A 12 1.31 -15.19 -36.07
CA ARG A 12 2.16 -15.89 -35.10
C ARG A 12 1.85 -17.37 -35.18
N LYS A 13 2.84 -18.18 -35.60
CA LYS A 13 2.80 -19.64 -35.44
C LYS A 13 2.65 -19.93 -33.94
N ARG A 14 1.47 -20.39 -33.53
CA ARG A 14 1.22 -20.88 -32.18
C ARG A 14 1.91 -22.25 -32.10
N ALA A 15 2.86 -22.42 -31.19
CA ALA A 15 3.49 -23.70 -30.93
C ALA A 15 2.41 -24.70 -30.48
N THR A 16 2.37 -25.88 -31.10
CA THR A 16 1.39 -26.95 -30.80
C THR A 16 1.87 -27.87 -29.67
N GLU A 17 3.12 -27.72 -29.20
CA GLU A 17 3.62 -28.54 -28.10
C GLU A 17 3.21 -27.98 -26.75
N LEU A 18 2.54 -28.81 -25.95
CA LEU A 18 2.26 -28.53 -24.55
C LEU A 18 3.60 -28.47 -23.80
N PRO A 19 3.81 -27.47 -22.91
CA PRO A 19 5.01 -27.45 -22.09
C PRO A 19 5.08 -28.73 -21.24
N PRO A 20 6.28 -29.29 -21.00
CA PRO A 20 6.43 -30.48 -20.16
C PRO A 20 5.75 -30.28 -18.80
N THR A 21 4.79 -31.16 -18.48
CA THR A 21 3.98 -31.09 -17.25
C THR A 21 4.75 -31.52 -16.00
N GLU A 22 5.92 -32.16 -16.15
CA GLU A 22 6.77 -32.58 -15.03
C GLU A 22 7.92 -31.59 -14.82
N ILE A 23 7.81 -30.81 -13.74
CA ILE A 23 8.96 -30.10 -13.17
C ILE A 23 9.75 -31.12 -12.36
N GLY A 24 10.72 -31.78 -12.99
CA GLY A 24 11.70 -32.61 -12.32
C GLY A 24 12.68 -31.75 -11.53
N TRP A 25 12.50 -31.64 -10.21
CA TRP A 25 13.50 -30.99 -9.35
C TRP A 25 14.71 -31.90 -9.20
N HIS A 26 15.71 -31.71 -10.06
CA HIS A 26 17.01 -32.37 -9.92
C HIS A 26 17.95 -31.46 -9.13
N SER A 27 18.49 -31.96 -8.02
CA SER A 27 19.58 -31.29 -7.31
C SER A 27 20.79 -31.19 -8.24
N LEU A 28 21.30 -29.98 -8.45
CA LEU A 28 22.46 -29.75 -9.33
C LEU A 28 23.78 -30.29 -8.74
N ASP A 29 23.79 -30.61 -7.45
CA ASP A 29 24.95 -31.18 -6.74
C ASP A 29 24.59 -32.54 -6.11
N PRO A 30 25.12 -33.65 -6.66
CA PRO A 30 24.86 -35.00 -6.17
C PRO A 30 25.54 -35.31 -4.82
N THR A 31 26.42 -34.44 -4.34
CA THR A 31 27.15 -34.62 -3.08
C THR A 31 26.30 -34.22 -1.86
N ILE A 32 25.23 -33.45 -2.08
CA ILE A 32 24.32 -32.99 -1.03
C ILE A 32 23.46 -34.17 -0.57
N LYS A 33 23.79 -34.74 0.60
CA LYS A 33 22.94 -35.74 1.25
C LYS A 33 21.61 -35.08 1.63
N PRO A 34 20.45 -35.61 1.17
CA PRO A 34 19.16 -35.06 1.54
C PRO A 34 19.01 -35.17 3.06
N ARG A 35 18.54 -34.08 3.69
CA ARG A 35 18.25 -34.10 5.13
C ARG A 35 17.19 -35.18 5.38
N PRO A 36 17.40 -36.11 6.33
CA PRO A 36 16.36 -37.06 6.71
C PRO A 36 15.16 -36.24 7.18
N TYR A 37 14.05 -36.44 6.50
CA TYR A 37 12.82 -35.76 6.82
C TYR A 37 12.29 -36.32 8.14
N VAL A 38 12.60 -35.67 9.27
CA VAL A 38 11.92 -35.96 10.53
C VAL A 38 10.44 -35.62 10.37
N GLU A 39 9.58 -36.53 10.84
CA GLU A 39 8.13 -36.48 10.71
C GLU A 39 7.58 -35.06 10.90
N ARG A 40 6.80 -34.58 9.91
CA ARG A 40 6.20 -33.23 9.97
C ARG A 40 5.35 -33.16 11.22
N THR A 41 5.63 -32.18 12.07
CA THR A 41 4.63 -31.74 13.04
C THR A 41 3.36 -31.40 12.24
N PRO A 42 2.18 -31.95 12.61
CA PRO A 42 0.95 -31.69 11.88
C PRO A 42 0.73 -30.18 11.79
N ILE A 43 0.37 -29.70 10.59
CA ILE A 43 0.02 -28.29 10.40
C ILE A 43 -1.20 -28.01 11.30
N PRO A 44 -1.13 -27.05 12.23
CA PRO A 44 -2.28 -26.69 13.04
C PRO A 44 -3.45 -26.30 12.14
N GLN A 45 -4.64 -26.78 12.47
CA GLN A 45 -5.83 -26.41 11.72
C GLN A 45 -5.99 -24.87 11.69
N PRO A 46 -6.37 -24.28 10.55
CA PRO A 46 -6.57 -22.84 10.45
C PRO A 46 -7.62 -22.41 11.48
N ARG A 47 -7.30 -21.33 12.20
CA ARG A 47 -8.18 -20.79 13.23
C ARG A 47 -9.44 -20.23 12.58
N THR A 48 -10.60 -20.84 12.85
CA THR A 48 -11.91 -20.39 12.32
C THR A 48 -12.38 -19.09 12.98
N GLU A 49 -11.96 -18.86 14.23
CA GLU A 49 -12.41 -17.72 15.03
C GLU A 49 -11.70 -16.41 14.65
N PRO A 50 -12.45 -15.32 14.38
CA PRO A 50 -11.86 -14.01 14.16
C PRO A 50 -11.15 -13.52 15.42
N ARG A 51 -9.87 -13.17 15.28
CA ARG A 51 -9.09 -12.61 16.39
C ARG A 51 -9.68 -11.24 16.77
N PRO A 52 -9.90 -10.95 18.07
CA PRO A 52 -10.33 -9.62 18.47
C PRO A 52 -9.30 -8.58 18.00
N PRO A 53 -9.76 -7.44 17.46
CA PRO A 53 -8.86 -6.38 17.02
C PRO A 53 -8.01 -5.93 18.22
N ARG A 54 -6.70 -5.87 18.01
CA ARG A 54 -5.79 -5.37 19.06
C ARG A 54 -6.11 -3.90 19.31
N PRO A 55 -6.19 -3.43 20.56
CA PRO A 55 -6.35 -2.01 20.85
C PRO A 55 -5.13 -1.25 20.32
N GLY A 56 -5.31 -0.57 19.19
CA GLY A 56 -4.30 0.34 18.66
C GLY A 56 -4.18 1.53 19.61
N HIS A 57 -2.98 1.77 20.15
CA HIS A 57 -2.73 2.97 20.95
C HIS A 57 -2.68 4.18 20.02
N PRO A 58 -3.50 5.22 20.25
CA PRO A 58 -3.38 6.47 19.54
C PRO A 58 -1.99 7.06 19.80
N ARG A 59 -1.15 7.16 18.77
CA ARG A 59 0.15 7.82 18.86
C ARG A 59 0.10 9.08 18.01
N ALA A 60 0.31 10.22 18.65
CA ALA A 60 0.53 11.45 17.91
C ALA A 60 1.87 11.33 17.15
N PRO A 61 1.91 11.64 15.85
CA PRO A 61 3.17 11.72 15.13
C PRO A 61 3.97 12.91 15.64
N HIS A 62 5.25 12.71 15.93
CA HIS A 62 6.17 13.78 16.33
C HIS A 62 6.66 14.61 15.13
N HIS A 63 6.65 14.03 13.93
CA HIS A 63 7.11 14.67 12.71
C HIS A 63 6.14 14.37 11.55
N CYS A 64 5.92 15.35 10.69
CA CYS A 64 5.13 15.22 9.46
C CYS A 64 5.92 15.85 8.31
N THR A 65 5.89 15.22 7.13
CA THR A 65 6.52 15.74 5.92
C THR A 65 5.47 16.39 5.05
N VAL A 66 5.78 17.57 4.52
CA VAL A 66 4.93 18.28 3.56
C VAL A 66 4.87 17.48 2.26
N GLY A 67 3.66 17.08 1.88
CA GLY A 67 3.38 16.51 0.57
C GLY A 67 2.99 17.60 -0.43
N TYR A 68 2.54 17.19 -1.62
CA TYR A 68 1.97 18.11 -2.60
C TYR A 68 0.63 17.59 -3.12
N GLY A 69 -0.33 18.50 -3.27
CA GLY A 69 -1.51 18.31 -4.11
C GLY A 69 -1.17 18.69 -5.55
N TYR A 70 -1.71 17.96 -6.51
CA TYR A 70 -1.49 18.20 -7.93
C TYR A 70 -2.80 18.56 -8.62
N TYR A 71 -2.84 19.74 -9.25
CA TYR A 71 -3.95 20.15 -10.11
C TYR A 71 -3.57 19.93 -11.58
N PRO A 72 -4.17 18.93 -12.27
CA PRO A 72 -3.76 18.58 -13.64
C PRO A 72 -4.09 19.66 -14.67
N ALA A 73 -5.10 20.50 -14.41
CA ALA A 73 -5.50 21.57 -15.31
C ALA A 73 -4.51 22.76 -15.31
N SER A 74 -3.74 22.93 -14.24
CA SER A 74 -2.82 24.06 -14.06
C SER A 74 -1.35 23.64 -13.91
N ASP A 75 -1.05 22.33 -13.96
CA ASP A 75 0.26 21.73 -13.65
C ASP A 75 0.86 22.21 -12.30
N GLN A 76 0.01 22.70 -11.40
CA GLN A 76 0.43 23.36 -10.18
C GLN A 76 0.57 22.37 -9.04
N ARG A 77 1.72 22.42 -8.36
CA ARG A 77 1.99 21.70 -7.12
C ARG A 77 1.74 22.60 -5.94
N ILE A 78 0.81 22.21 -5.08
CA ILE A 78 0.43 22.97 -3.89
C ILE A 78 0.91 22.22 -2.64
N PRO A 79 1.70 22.83 -1.75
CA PRO A 79 2.16 22.16 -0.54
C PRO A 79 0.97 21.76 0.34
N THR A 80 0.96 20.52 0.83
CA THR A 80 -0.16 19.96 1.60
C THR A 80 0.34 19.24 2.84
N LEU A 81 -0.27 19.54 3.98
CA LEU A 81 -0.07 18.83 5.25
C LEU A 81 -1.28 17.93 5.53
N ARG A 82 -1.03 16.69 5.94
CA ARG A 82 -2.09 15.73 6.29
C ARG A 82 -1.87 15.15 7.67
N LEU A 83 -2.73 15.53 8.61
CA LEU A 83 -2.78 14.98 9.96
C LEU A 83 -3.97 14.01 10.06
N ARG A 84 -3.76 12.80 10.59
CA ARG A 84 -4.81 11.79 10.77
C ARG A 84 -4.54 10.95 12.02
N GLY A 85 -5.62 10.55 12.69
CA GLY A 85 -5.60 9.51 13.72
C GLY A 85 -6.46 9.87 14.92
N ARG A 86 -6.74 8.88 15.77
CA ARG A 86 -7.51 9.06 17.02
C ARG A 86 -6.88 10.05 18.00
N TRP A 87 -5.58 10.32 17.87
CA TRP A 87 -4.87 11.30 18.70
C TRP A 87 -5.40 12.74 18.46
N LEU A 88 -5.94 13.05 17.27
CA LEU A 88 -6.58 14.34 17.00
C LEU A 88 -7.87 14.49 17.81
N GLU A 89 -8.71 13.45 17.84
CA GLU A 89 -9.94 13.43 18.63
C GLU A 89 -9.65 13.59 20.13
N GLN A 90 -8.59 12.96 20.64
CA GLN A 90 -8.15 13.11 22.03
C GLN A 90 -7.73 14.54 22.39
N LEU A 91 -7.27 15.32 21.42
CA LEU A 91 -6.94 16.73 21.59
C LEU A 91 -8.16 17.65 21.37
N GLY A 92 -9.34 17.10 21.09
CA GLY A 92 -10.57 17.86 20.84
C GLY A 92 -10.80 18.25 19.38
N PHE A 93 -9.95 17.80 18.43
CA PHE A 93 -10.15 17.99 16.99
C PHE A 93 -11.18 16.98 16.47
N THR A 94 -12.42 17.09 16.94
CA THR A 94 -13.55 16.27 16.52
C THR A 94 -14.15 16.77 15.20
N ILE A 95 -14.90 15.91 14.54
CA ILE A 95 -15.58 16.24 13.29
C ILE A 95 -16.59 17.37 13.58
N GLY A 96 -16.53 18.44 12.79
CA GLY A 96 -17.40 19.61 12.94
C GLY A 96 -16.84 20.70 13.85
N SER A 97 -15.72 20.46 14.55
CA SER A 97 -15.06 21.51 15.36
C SER A 97 -14.45 22.59 14.48
N LYS A 98 -14.67 23.85 14.88
CA LYS A 98 -13.99 25.01 14.29
C LYS A 98 -12.55 25.05 14.77
N LEU A 99 -11.63 25.42 13.88
CA LEU A 99 -10.20 25.50 14.19
C LEU A 99 -9.71 26.94 14.08
N HIS A 100 -8.82 27.34 14.98
CA HIS A 100 -8.03 28.55 14.88
C HIS A 100 -6.66 28.22 14.29
N ILE A 101 -6.34 28.84 13.16
CA ILE A 101 -5.05 28.70 12.48
C ILE A 101 -4.28 30.00 12.65
N ARG A 102 -3.10 29.92 13.25
CA ARG A 102 -2.20 31.06 13.43
C ARG A 102 -0.88 30.76 12.76
N LEU A 103 -0.39 31.75 12.02
CA LEU A 103 0.94 31.72 11.41
C LEU A 103 1.87 32.58 12.27
N ARG A 104 3.01 32.01 12.63
CA ARG A 104 4.13 32.71 13.28
C ARG A 104 5.38 32.46 12.45
N ASP A 105 6.48 33.16 12.72
CA ASP A 105 7.73 33.09 11.94
C ASP A 105 8.25 31.65 11.76
N GLY A 106 7.80 30.98 10.69
CA GLY A 106 8.11 29.57 10.40
C GLY A 106 7.22 28.53 11.09
N GLU A 107 6.21 28.93 11.87
CA GLU A 107 5.32 28.01 12.59
C GLU A 107 3.87 28.10 12.11
N LEU A 108 3.26 26.93 11.90
CA LEU A 108 1.82 26.79 11.68
C LEU A 108 1.19 26.20 12.95
N VAL A 109 0.52 27.05 13.74
CA VAL A 109 -0.15 26.63 14.97
C VAL A 109 -1.63 26.40 14.67
N VAL A 110 -2.10 25.17 14.89
CA VAL A 110 -3.51 24.80 14.74
C VAL A 110 -4.06 24.45 16.12
N SER A 111 -5.13 25.12 16.53
CA SER A 111 -5.82 24.88 17.81
C SER A 111 -7.33 24.76 17.61
N VAL A 112 -8.00 24.03 18.49
CA VAL A 112 -9.48 23.99 18.52
C VAL A 112 -10.00 25.36 18.96
N ALA A 113 -10.99 25.88 18.23
CA ALA A 113 -11.64 27.14 18.60
C ALA A 113 -12.50 26.92 19.86
N PRO A 114 -12.59 27.91 20.76
CA PRO A 114 -13.54 27.83 21.87
C PRO A 114 -14.96 27.71 21.34
N THR A 115 -15.77 26.86 21.99
CA THR A 115 -17.21 26.80 21.75
C THR A 115 -17.82 28.03 22.39
N ASP A 116 -18.32 28.94 21.56
CA ASP A 116 -19.15 30.09 21.96
C ASP A 116 -20.58 29.62 22.26
#